data_AF-A0A6N7M7R1-F1
#
_entry.id   AF-A0A6N7M7R1-F1
#
_cell.length_a   1.000
_cell.length_b   1.000
_cell.length_c   1.000
_cell.angle_alpha   90.00
_cell.angle_beta   90.00
_cell.angle_gamma   90.00
#
_symmetry.space_group_name_H-M   'P 1'
#
loop_
_entity.id
_entity.type
_entity.pdbx_description
1 polymer ?
#
loop_
_entity_poly.entity_id
_entity_poly.type
_entity_poly.pdbx_seq_one_letter_code
_entity_poly.pdbx_strand_id
1 'polypeptide(L)'
;MSAMNSRRKERHRQSAGSSITTGLVFTLAFGLAWGVTGIWAFIFPMFFAGVLPLAEGVRRSLLYRQRDKIAPRDDEAVGEKQVLQAAKAEKGLITPALVALKTDLTMEKAEKILESMAQKGYAVMHVDDHGRIEFEFPEFIPRLEG
;
A
#
# COMPACT_ATOMS: atom_id res chain seq x y z
N MET A 1 46.15 20.42 48.69
CA MET A 1 45.94 21.85 48.37
C MET A 1 45.56 21.91 46.90
N SER A 2 44.29 21.81 46.53
CA SER A 2 43.18 22.77 46.69
C SER A 2 43.25 23.94 45.69
N ALA A 3 42.12 24.16 45.02
CA ALA A 3 41.75 25.28 44.15
C ALA A 3 42.21 25.24 42.68
N MET A 4 41.52 24.46 41.84
CA MET A 4 41.26 24.88 40.45
C MET A 4 40.04 24.19 39.83
N ASN A 5 38.83 24.37 40.40
CA ASN A 5 37.61 23.94 39.68
C ASN A 5 36.31 24.65 40.12
N SER A 6 36.23 25.97 40.00
CA SER A 6 35.01 26.72 40.32
C SER A 6 34.71 27.86 39.34
N ARG A 7 34.59 27.53 38.04
CA ARG A 7 34.11 28.47 37.00
C ARG A 7 33.08 27.85 36.04
N ARG A 8 32.09 27.11 36.55
CA ARG A 8 31.02 26.60 35.68
C ARG A 8 29.70 26.36 36.41
N LYS A 9 29.12 27.39 37.04
CA LYS A 9 27.75 27.24 37.61
C LYS A 9 26.91 28.51 37.78
N GLU A 10 26.95 29.45 36.83
CA GLU A 10 26.13 30.68 36.91
C GLU A 10 25.43 31.09 35.60
N ARG A 11 24.85 30.16 34.84
CA ARG A 11 24.07 30.53 33.64
C ARG A 11 22.79 29.72 33.43
N HIS A 12 22.06 29.41 34.49
CA HIS A 12 20.78 28.72 34.33
C HIS A 12 19.81 28.99 35.48
N ARG A 13 19.33 30.24 35.65
CA ARG A 13 18.19 30.50 36.57
C ARG A 13 17.42 31.82 36.44
N GLN A 14 17.45 32.49 35.29
CA GLN A 14 16.60 33.66 34.98
C GLN A 14 16.33 33.56 33.46
N SER A 15 15.15 33.65 32.87
CA SER A 15 13.84 34.18 33.23
C SER A 15 12.81 33.35 32.45
N ALA A 16 12.17 32.38 33.11
CA ALA A 16 11.05 31.62 32.56
C ALA A 16 9.69 32.27 32.87
N GLY A 17 9.68 33.47 33.47
CA GLY A 17 8.47 34.18 33.90
C GLY A 17 7.99 35.29 32.96
N SER A 18 8.78 35.67 31.95
CA SER A 18 8.46 36.83 31.09
C SER A 18 7.79 36.49 29.75
N SER A 19 7.81 35.22 29.34
CA SER A 19 7.26 34.76 28.06
C SER A 19 5.75 34.49 28.09
N ILE A 20 5.19 34.19 29.27
CA ILE A 20 3.75 33.89 29.42
C ILE A 20 2.95 35.20 29.49
N THR A 21 3.50 36.23 30.16
CA THR A 21 2.83 37.53 30.33
C THR A 21 2.69 38.28 29.01
N THR A 22 3.70 38.21 28.14
CA THR A 22 3.66 38.85 26.82
C THR A 22 2.62 38.19 25.92
N GLY A 23 2.55 36.85 25.89
CA GLY A 23 1.52 36.13 25.15
C GLY A 23 0.10 36.53 25.58
N LEU A 24 -0.14 36.58 26.90
CA LEU A 24 -1.46 36.89 27.46
C LEU A 24 -1.89 38.35 27.22
N VAL A 25 -0.95 39.30 27.30
CA VAL A 25 -1.19 40.71 26.97
C VAL A 25 -1.53 40.88 25.49
N PHE A 26 -0.83 40.19 24.58
CA PHE A 26 -1.15 40.23 23.16
C PHE A 26 -2.52 39.58 22.86
N THR A 27 -2.87 38.47 23.50
CA THR A 27 -4.19 37.84 23.33
C THR A 27 -5.32 38.75 23.81
N LEU A 28 -5.15 39.42 24.95
CA LEU A 28 -6.15 40.37 25.45
C LEU A 28 -6.25 41.63 24.57
N ALA A 29 -5.11 42.19 24.15
CA ALA A 29 -5.10 43.34 23.24
C ALA A 29 -5.76 43.00 21.90
N PHE A 30 -5.49 41.81 21.35
CA PHE A 30 -6.07 41.36 20.08
C PHE A 30 -7.57 41.04 20.22
N GLY A 31 -7.99 40.42 21.32
CA GLY A 31 -9.41 40.16 21.61
C GLY A 31 -10.23 41.44 21.85
N LEU A 32 -9.65 42.44 22.52
CA LEU A 32 -10.30 43.75 22.71
C LEU A 32 -10.34 44.56 21.41
N ALA A 33 -9.27 44.53 20.61
CA ALA A 33 -9.26 45.14 19.28
C ALA A 33 -10.29 44.51 18.34
N TRP A 34 -10.50 43.19 18.43
CA TRP A 34 -11.50 42.44 17.68
C TRP A 34 -12.94 42.89 18.00
N GLY A 35 -13.25 43.13 19.28
CA GLY A 35 -14.58 43.57 19.71
C GLY A 35 -14.97 44.97 19.23
N VAL A 36 -13.99 45.83 18.92
CA VAL A 36 -14.23 47.24 18.53
C VAL A 36 -14.26 47.43 17.00
N THR A 37 -13.59 46.58 16.22
CA THR A 37 -13.34 46.87 14.80
C THR A 37 -14.19 46.08 13.80
N GLY A 38 -14.90 45.01 14.20
CA GLY A 38 -15.86 44.33 13.32
C GLY A 38 -15.26 43.88 11.97
N ILE A 39 -14.00 43.44 11.96
CA ILE A 39 -13.26 43.18 10.72
C ILE A 39 -13.60 41.77 10.20
N TRP A 40 -14.55 41.73 9.26
CA TRP A 40 -14.92 40.56 8.47
C TRP A 40 -13.75 39.97 7.65
N ALA A 41 -12.66 40.72 7.49
CA ALA A 41 -11.49 40.34 6.71
C ALA A 41 -10.66 39.17 7.29
N PHE A 42 -10.85 38.81 8.57
CA PHE A 42 -10.16 37.66 9.19
C PHE A 42 -10.86 36.31 9.03
N ILE A 43 -12.12 36.30 8.58
CA ILE A 43 -12.83 35.05 8.25
C ILE A 43 -12.19 34.41 7.00
N PHE A 44 -11.74 35.24 6.05
CA PHE A 44 -11.11 34.80 4.80
C PHE A 44 -9.85 33.93 4.99
N PRO A 45 -8.82 34.36 5.77
CA PRO A 45 -7.64 33.53 6.02
C PRO A 45 -7.92 32.29 6.87
N MET A 46 -8.86 32.35 7.82
CA MET A 46 -9.21 31.21 8.67
C MET A 46 -9.98 30.12 7.89
N PHE A 47 -10.84 30.52 6.95
CA PHE A 47 -11.54 29.61 6.06
C PHE A 47 -10.56 28.91 5.10
N PHE A 48 -9.59 29.65 4.53
CA PHE A 48 -8.56 29.06 3.68
C PHE A 48 -7.59 28.13 4.44
N ALA A 49 -7.19 28.51 5.65
CA ALA A 49 -6.29 27.69 6.48
C ALA A 49 -6.94 26.40 7.02
N GLY A 50 -8.28 26.38 7.19
CA GLY A 50 -9.00 25.20 7.67
C GLY A 50 -9.53 24.30 6.56
N VAL A 51 -10.10 24.87 5.50
CA VAL A 51 -10.85 24.12 4.47
C VAL A 51 -9.91 23.47 3.45
N LEU A 52 -8.81 24.14 3.06
CA LEU A 52 -7.88 23.57 2.07
C LEU A 52 -7.16 22.31 2.57
N PRO A 53 -6.62 22.25 3.81
CA PRO A 53 -5.97 21.03 4.30
C PRO A 53 -6.96 19.87 4.48
N LEU A 54 -8.22 20.17 4.82
CA LEU A 54 -9.29 19.18 4.94
C LEU A 54 -9.75 18.64 3.58
N ALA A 55 -9.93 19.50 2.59
CA ALA A 55 -10.29 19.09 1.23
C ALA A 55 -9.21 18.18 0.62
N GLU A 56 -7.93 18.52 0.81
CA GLU A 56 -6.81 17.71 0.33
C GLU A 56 -6.70 16.39 1.11
N GLY A 57 -6.94 16.42 2.43
CA GLY A 57 -6.96 15.24 3.29
C GLY A 57 -8.09 14.26 2.96
N VAL A 58 -9.30 14.75 2.69
CA VAL A 58 -10.46 13.94 2.30
C VAL A 58 -10.29 13.39 0.88
N ARG A 59 -9.77 14.19 -0.06
CA ARG A 59 -9.43 13.72 -1.41
C ARG A 59 -8.39 12.61 -1.35
N ARG A 60 -7.35 12.76 -0.52
CA ARG A 60 -6.32 11.74 -0.33
C ARG A 60 -6.89 10.48 0.31
N SER A 61 -7.81 10.59 1.28
CA SER A 61 -8.51 9.47 1.93
C SER A 61 -9.38 8.67 0.93
N LEU A 62 -10.16 9.36 0.09
CA LEU A 62 -10.96 8.70 -0.96
C LEU A 62 -10.09 8.01 -2.02
N LEU A 63 -8.97 8.64 -2.41
CA LEU A 63 -8.02 8.05 -3.35
C LEU A 63 -7.18 6.92 -2.72
N TYR A 64 -6.92 6.94 -1.41
CA TYR A 64 -6.22 5.86 -0.70
C TYR A 64 -7.07 4.61 -0.57
N ARG A 65 -8.39 4.78 -0.39
CA ARG A 65 -9.36 3.66 -0.37
C ARG A 65 -9.42 2.89 -1.70
N GLN A 66 -8.90 3.48 -2.78
CA GLN A 66 -8.72 2.82 -4.08
C GLN A 66 -7.37 2.11 -4.22
N ARG A 67 -6.35 2.48 -3.42
CA ARG A 67 -5.02 1.87 -3.41
C ARG A 67 -4.96 0.52 -2.68
N ASP A 68 -5.85 0.27 -1.72
CA ASP A 68 -5.94 -1.04 -1.05
C ASP A 68 -6.55 -2.15 -1.94
N LYS A 69 -6.94 -1.83 -3.19
CA LYS A 69 -7.27 -2.83 -4.21
C LYS A 69 -6.05 -3.24 -5.07
N ILE A 70 -4.84 -2.78 -4.76
CA ILE A 70 -3.63 -3.00 -5.57
C ILE A 70 -2.76 -4.18 -5.05
N ALA A 71 -3.17 -4.88 -3.99
CA ALA A 71 -2.45 -6.05 -3.48
C ALA A 71 -2.87 -7.47 -3.98
N PRO A 72 -3.57 -7.71 -5.13
CA PRO A 72 -3.76 -9.08 -5.62
C PRO A 72 -2.65 -9.60 -6.54
N ARG A 73 -1.71 -8.74 -6.98
CA ARG A 73 -0.77 -9.11 -8.04
C ARG A 73 0.28 -10.14 -7.61
N ASP A 74 0.69 -10.10 -6.35
CA ASP A 74 1.71 -11.03 -5.83
C ASP A 74 1.13 -12.44 -5.68
N ASP A 75 -0.12 -12.57 -5.24
CA ASP A 75 -0.79 -13.86 -5.06
C ASP A 75 -1.10 -14.58 -6.38
N GLU A 76 -1.38 -13.84 -7.45
CA GLU A 76 -1.57 -14.40 -8.79
C GLU A 76 -0.21 -14.81 -9.39
N ALA A 77 0.82 -13.96 -9.29
CA ALA A 77 2.15 -14.27 -9.81
C ALA A 77 2.78 -15.50 -9.11
N VAL A 78 2.57 -15.65 -7.80
CA VAL A 78 3.00 -16.85 -7.06
C VAL A 78 2.26 -18.09 -7.57
N GLY A 79 0.95 -17.99 -7.81
CA GLY A 79 0.15 -19.09 -8.37
C GLY A 79 0.58 -19.48 -9.78
N GLU A 80 0.79 -18.51 -10.67
CA GLU A 80 1.29 -18.77 -12.03
C GLU A 80 2.65 -19.48 -12.00
N LYS A 81 3.56 -19.06 -11.13
CA LYS A 81 4.87 -19.70 -10.96
C LYS A 81 4.75 -21.15 -10.47
N GLN A 82 3.85 -21.42 -9.53
CA GLN A 82 3.59 -22.77 -9.02
C GLN A 82 3.04 -23.69 -10.13
N VAL A 83 2.12 -23.18 -10.95
CA VAL A 83 1.58 -23.92 -12.12
C VAL A 83 2.67 -24.28 -13.11
N LEU A 84 3.54 -23.33 -13.48
CA LEU A 84 4.64 -23.58 -14.42
C LEU A 84 5.65 -24.59 -13.87
N GLN A 85 5.91 -24.57 -12.57
CA GLN A 85 6.75 -25.58 -11.92
C GLN A 85 6.13 -26.97 -11.99
N ALA A 86 4.82 -27.08 -11.75
CA ALA A 86 4.08 -28.32 -11.88
C ALA A 86 4.09 -28.84 -13.34
N ALA A 87 3.84 -27.95 -14.31
CA ALA A 87 3.89 -28.26 -15.73
C ALA A 87 5.26 -28.79 -16.16
N LYS A 88 6.34 -28.13 -15.73
CA LYS A 88 7.71 -28.58 -16.00
C LYS A 88 8.00 -29.96 -15.41
N ALA A 89 7.52 -30.23 -14.20
CA ALA A 89 7.71 -31.53 -13.54
C ALA A 89 6.96 -32.67 -14.25
N GLU A 90 5.82 -32.36 -14.87
CA GLU A 90 4.93 -33.32 -15.57
C GLU A 90 5.13 -33.31 -17.10
N LYS A 91 6.29 -32.85 -17.57
CA LYS A 91 6.66 -32.85 -19.01
C LYS A 91 5.64 -32.11 -19.91
N GLY A 92 5.03 -31.07 -19.36
CA GLY A 92 4.13 -30.18 -20.08
C GLY A 92 2.67 -30.60 -20.11
N LEU A 93 2.26 -31.75 -19.59
CA LEU A 93 0.84 -32.14 -19.54
C LEU A 93 0.32 -32.11 -18.11
N ILE A 94 -0.65 -31.23 -17.82
CA ILE A 94 -1.21 -31.08 -16.46
C ILE A 94 -2.72 -30.89 -16.45
N THR A 95 -3.34 -31.26 -15.34
CA THR A 95 -4.78 -31.03 -15.07
C THR A 95 -4.93 -30.14 -13.84
N PRO A 96 -6.08 -29.44 -13.66
CA PRO A 96 -6.33 -28.64 -12.46
C PRO A 96 -6.17 -29.45 -11.16
N ALA A 97 -6.61 -30.71 -11.19
CA ALA A 97 -6.47 -31.64 -10.07
C ALA A 97 -5.01 -31.96 -9.75
N LEU A 98 -4.19 -32.19 -10.77
CA LEU A 98 -2.77 -32.48 -10.61
C LEU A 98 -2.00 -31.28 -10.06
N VAL A 99 -2.35 -30.07 -10.51
CA VAL A 99 -1.76 -28.82 -10.00
C VAL A 99 -2.12 -28.64 -8.52
N ALA A 100 -3.39 -28.78 -8.16
CA ALA A 100 -3.83 -28.64 -6.77
C ALA A 100 -3.20 -29.69 -5.84
N LEU A 101 -2.87 -30.88 -6.35
CA LEU A 101 -2.16 -31.91 -5.60
C LEU A 101 -0.68 -31.56 -5.35
N LYS A 102 -0.05 -30.87 -6.30
CA LYS A 102 1.40 -30.57 -6.27
C LYS A 102 1.76 -29.20 -5.72
N THR A 103 0.77 -28.35 -5.49
CA THR A 103 0.96 -26.95 -5.12
C THR A 103 0.00 -26.58 -3.99
N ASP A 104 0.15 -25.38 -3.43
CA ASP A 104 -0.75 -24.88 -2.37
C ASP A 104 -2.04 -24.25 -2.95
N LEU A 105 -2.32 -24.45 -4.23
CA LEU A 105 -3.50 -23.90 -4.91
C LEU A 105 -4.72 -24.80 -4.70
N THR A 106 -5.88 -24.19 -4.51
CA THR A 106 -7.15 -24.91 -4.60
C THR A 106 -7.43 -25.32 -6.05
N MET A 107 -8.30 -26.33 -6.24
CA MET A 107 -8.69 -26.77 -7.59
C MET A 107 -9.27 -25.61 -8.42
N GLU A 108 -10.15 -24.79 -7.85
CA GLU A 108 -10.79 -23.67 -8.55
C GLU A 108 -9.77 -22.60 -8.94
N LYS A 109 -8.78 -22.32 -8.06
CA LYS A 109 -7.73 -21.35 -8.35
C LYS A 109 -6.78 -21.87 -9.43
N ALA A 110 -6.42 -23.15 -9.37
CA ALA A 110 -5.60 -23.81 -10.38
C ALA A 110 -6.29 -23.79 -11.76
N GLU A 111 -7.57 -24.16 -11.83
CA GLU A 111 -8.37 -24.12 -13.06
C GLU A 111 -8.38 -22.72 -13.67
N LYS A 112 -8.71 -21.69 -12.87
CA LYS A 112 -8.75 -20.31 -13.34
C LYS A 112 -7.39 -19.83 -13.89
N ILE A 113 -6.29 -20.21 -13.24
CA ILE A 113 -4.94 -19.85 -13.70
C ILE A 113 -4.61 -20.57 -15.00
N LEU A 114 -4.91 -21.87 -15.10
CA LEU A 114 -4.69 -22.66 -16.32
C LEU A 114 -5.50 -22.14 -17.50
N GLU A 115 -6.78 -21.82 -17.28
CA GLU A 115 -7.65 -21.22 -18.28
C GLU A 115 -7.11 -19.85 -18.74
N SER A 116 -6.65 -19.01 -17.80
CA SER A 116 -6.03 -17.74 -18.13
C SER A 116 -4.74 -17.92 -18.96
N MET A 117 -3.93 -18.93 -18.63
CA MET A 117 -2.73 -19.26 -19.40
C MET A 117 -3.06 -19.76 -20.81
N ALA A 118 -4.11 -20.56 -20.95
CA ALA A 118 -4.59 -21.02 -22.25
C ALA A 118 -5.12 -19.87 -23.11
N GLN A 119 -5.91 -18.96 -22.51
CA GLN A 119 -6.40 -17.75 -23.18
C GLN A 119 -5.27 -16.82 -23.65
N LYS A 120 -4.18 -16.73 -22.88
CA LYS A 120 -2.97 -15.96 -23.25
C LYS A 120 -2.08 -16.68 -24.27
N GLY A 121 -2.36 -17.96 -24.60
CA GLY A 121 -1.59 -18.76 -25.55
C GLY A 121 -0.34 -19.43 -24.97
N TYR A 122 -0.19 -19.48 -23.64
CA TYR A 122 0.92 -20.20 -23.00
C TYR A 122 0.69 -21.71 -22.89
N ALA A 123 -0.57 -22.13 -22.94
CA ALA A 123 -0.99 -23.52 -22.89
C ALA A 123 -2.10 -23.79 -23.91
N VAL A 124 -2.30 -25.05 -24.27
CA VAL A 124 -3.40 -25.52 -25.11
C VAL A 124 -4.33 -26.35 -24.24
N MET A 125 -5.61 -26.01 -24.23
CA MET A 125 -6.62 -26.77 -23.50
C MET A 125 -7.20 -27.85 -24.41
N HIS A 126 -7.12 -29.09 -23.95
CA HIS A 126 -7.71 -30.26 -24.59
C HIS A 126 -8.80 -30.84 -23.68
N VAL A 127 -9.90 -31.25 -24.28
CA VAL A 127 -10.93 -32.03 -23.59
C VAL A 127 -10.86 -33.43 -24.17
N ASP A 128 -10.58 -34.41 -23.32
CA ASP A 128 -10.51 -35.81 -23.75
C ASP A 128 -11.91 -36.39 -24.03
N ASP A 129 -11.95 -37.58 -24.60
CA ASP A 129 -13.21 -38.28 -24.92
C ASP A 129 -14.03 -38.65 -23.66
N HIS A 130 -13.44 -38.55 -22.46
CA HIS A 130 -14.08 -38.78 -21.18
C HIS A 130 -14.56 -37.47 -20.50
N GLY A 131 -14.39 -36.32 -21.16
CA GLY A 131 -14.77 -35.00 -20.64
C GLY A 131 -13.80 -34.42 -19.61
N ARG A 132 -12.57 -34.94 -19.52
CA ARG A 132 -11.51 -34.41 -18.66
C ARG A 132 -10.78 -33.29 -19.38
N ILE A 133 -10.50 -32.22 -18.64
CA ILE A 133 -9.76 -31.07 -19.16
C ILE A 133 -8.28 -31.26 -18.86
N GLU A 134 -7.49 -31.29 -19.92
CA GLU A 134 -6.04 -31.38 -19.90
C GLU A 134 -5.44 -30.10 -20.49
N PHE A 135 -4.38 -29.60 -19.86
CA PHE A 135 -3.64 -28.43 -20.32
C PHE A 135 -2.24 -28.85 -20.73
N GLU A 136 -1.94 -28.59 -21.99
CA GLU A 136 -0.67 -28.89 -22.63
C GLU A 136 0.18 -27.62 -22.71
N PHE A 137 1.43 -27.68 -22.24
CA PHE A 137 2.41 -26.61 -22.28
C PHE A 137 3.52 -27.00 -23.28
N PRO A 138 3.44 -26.53 -24.54
CA PRO A 138 4.35 -26.96 -25.61
C PRO A 138 5.83 -26.69 -25.31
N GLU A 139 6.11 -25.68 -24.48
CA GLU A 139 7.47 -25.31 -24.06
C GLU A 139 8.17 -26.39 -23.23
N PHE A 140 7.39 -27.25 -22.54
CA PHE A 140 7.92 -28.29 -21.66
C PHE A 140 7.78 -29.71 -22.21
N ILE A 141 7.11 -29.86 -23.35
CA ILE A 141 7.00 -31.14 -24.02
C ILE A 141 8.31 -31.42 -24.73
N PRO A 142 8.97 -32.56 -24.47
CA PRO A 142 10.14 -32.94 -25.24
C PRO A 142 9.70 -33.11 -26.69
N ARG A 143 10.11 -32.20 -27.58
CA ARG A 143 10.07 -32.46 -29.02
C ARG A 143 10.95 -33.68 -29.25
N LEU A 144 10.32 -34.82 -29.49
CA LEU A 144 10.97 -35.92 -30.16
C LEU A 144 11.34 -35.38 -31.55
N GLU A 145 12.60 -34.96 -31.70
CA GLU A 145 13.19 -34.78 -33.02
C GLU A 145 13.11 -36.13 -33.76
N GLY A 146 12.82 -36.05 -35.06
CA GLY A 146 12.37 -37.15 -35.91
C GLY A 146 13.31 -38.34 -36.05
#